data_AF-A0A1I7IXQ3-F1
#
_entry.id   AF-A0A1I7IXQ3-F1
#
_cell.length_a   1.000
_cell.length_b   1.000
_cell.length_c   1.000
_cell.angle_alpha   90.00
_cell.angle_beta   90.00
_cell.angle_gamma   90.00
#
_symmetry.space_group_name_H-M   'P 1'
#
loop_
_entity.id
_entity.type
_entity.pdbx_description
1 polymer ?
#
loop_
_entity_poly.entity_id
_entity_poly.type
_entity_poly.pdbx_seq_one_letter_code
_entity_poly.pdbx_strand_id
1 'polypeptide(L)'
;MRTIPKDKNIDSSLTLLRDGYEFIQKKRQKLWSDIFRTRLMLKETICMSGKEAAEVFYDTEKFQRKDAAPKRVQKTLFLQKGVQTLNNSAYRQ
;
A
#
# COMPACT_ATOMS: atom_id res chain seq x y z
N MET A 1 -9.09 4.25 -22.16
CA MET A 1 -8.48 4.21 -20.82
C MET A 1 -9.04 3.03 -20.06
N ARG A 2 -8.22 2.12 -19.52
CA ARG A 2 -8.70 1.07 -18.60
C ARG A 2 -8.96 1.71 -17.24
N THR A 3 -10.17 1.55 -16.71
CA THR A 3 -10.54 2.04 -15.38
C THR A 3 -10.14 1.02 -14.32
N ILE A 4 -9.42 1.44 -13.28
CA ILE A 4 -9.09 0.57 -12.14
C ILE A 4 -10.38 0.25 -11.38
N PRO A 5 -10.72 -1.04 -11.18
CA PRO A 5 -11.89 -1.45 -10.41
C PRO A 5 -11.87 -0.84 -9.00
N LYS A 6 -13.00 -0.31 -8.55
CA LYS A 6 -13.15 0.28 -7.22
C LYS A 6 -13.87 -0.71 -6.29
N ASP A 7 -13.32 -0.89 -5.10
CA ASP A 7 -13.96 -1.62 -4.02
C ASP A 7 -15.26 -0.91 -3.61
N LYS A 8 -16.32 -1.69 -3.34
CA LYS A 8 -17.66 -1.14 -3.04
C LYS A 8 -17.75 -0.50 -1.66
N ASN A 9 -16.84 -0.86 -0.75
CA ASN A 9 -16.82 -0.34 0.61
C ASN A 9 -16.46 1.15 0.64
N ILE A 10 -17.08 1.89 1.55
CA ILE A 10 -16.72 3.30 1.82
C ILE A 10 -15.29 3.37 2.40
N ASP A 11 -14.97 2.46 3.33
CA ASP A 11 -13.63 2.25 3.88
C ASP A 11 -13.45 0.76 4.20
N SER A 12 -12.31 0.18 3.80
CA SER A 12 -12.01 -1.24 3.93
C SER A 12 -11.04 -1.54 5.08
N SER A 13 -10.75 -0.59 5.97
CA SER A 13 -9.84 -0.80 7.12
C SER A 13 -10.29 -1.93 8.03
N LEU A 14 -11.59 -2.04 8.31
CA LEU A 14 -12.12 -3.14 9.14
C LEU A 14 -11.98 -4.50 8.44
N THR A 15 -12.19 -4.53 7.12
CA THR A 15 -11.97 -5.74 6.31
C THR A 15 -10.49 -6.12 6.28
N LEU A 16 -9.59 -5.14 6.17
CA LEU A 16 -8.14 -5.36 6.26
C LEU A 16 -7.74 -5.94 7.61
N LEU A 17 -8.27 -5.40 8.72
CA LEU A 17 -8.00 -5.92 10.06
C LEU A 17 -8.52 -7.35 10.26
N ARG A 18 -9.68 -7.67 9.67
CA ARG A 18 -10.30 -9.00 9.77
C ARG A 18 -9.58 -10.05 8.92
N ASP A 19 -9.27 -9.73 7.67
CA ASP A 19 -8.70 -10.70 6.71
C ASP A 19 -7.17 -10.73 6.73
N GLY A 20 -6.51 -9.72 7.30
CA GLY A 20 -5.06 -9.65 7.40
C GLY A 20 -4.36 -9.81 6.05
N TYR A 21 -3.45 -10.78 5.95
CA TYR A 21 -2.69 -11.08 4.74
C TYR A 21 -3.55 -11.49 3.54
N GLU A 22 -4.74 -12.06 3.77
CA GLU A 22 -5.63 -12.53 2.70
C GLU A 22 -6.42 -11.38 2.04
N PHE A 23 -6.44 -10.20 2.65
CA PHE A 23 -7.27 -9.06 2.22
C PHE A 23 -7.10 -8.75 0.72
N ILE A 24 -5.85 -8.60 0.26
CA ILE A 24 -5.55 -8.25 -1.13
C ILE A 24 -5.96 -9.40 -2.06
N GLN A 25 -5.65 -10.65 -1.69
CA GLN A 25 -5.97 -11.82 -2.50
C GLN A 25 -7.48 -11.99 -2.70
N LYS A 26 -8.26 -11.94 -1.62
CA LYS A 26 -9.73 -12.04 -1.65
C LYS A 26 -10.35 -10.94 -2.52
N LYS A 27 -9.86 -9.71 -2.43
CA LYS A 27 -10.36 -8.58 -3.23
C LYS A 27 -10.04 -8.72 -4.72
N ARG A 28 -8.82 -9.15 -5.06
CA ARG A 28 -8.43 -9.42 -6.45
C ARG A 28 -9.30 -10.50 -7.09
N GLN A 29 -9.53 -11.61 -6.38
CA GLN A 29 -10.41 -12.69 -6.85
C GLN A 29 -11.84 -12.20 -7.06
N LYS A 30 -12.38 -11.39 -6.14
CA LYS A 30 -13.73 -10.83 -6.25
C LYS A 30 -13.89 -9.84 -7.41
N LEU A 31 -12.85 -9.04 -7.69
CA LEU A 31 -12.86 -7.99 -8.70
C LEU A 31 -12.30 -8.45 -10.06
N TRP A 32 -11.80 -9.68 -10.15
CA TRP A 32 -11.15 -10.25 -11.34
C TRP A 32 -10.08 -9.33 -11.92
N SER A 33 -9.23 -8.79 -11.04
CA SER A 33 -8.20 -7.80 -11.42
C SER A 33 -7.00 -7.87 -10.48
N ASP A 34 -5.80 -7.68 -11.04
CA ASP A 34 -4.55 -7.60 -10.27
C ASP A 34 -4.34 -6.25 -9.58
N ILE A 35 -5.13 -5.25 -9.96
CA ILE A 35 -5.12 -3.90 -9.39
C ILE A 35 -6.55 -3.47 -9.02
N PHE A 36 -6.70 -2.83 -7.87
CA PHE A 36 -7.97 -2.22 -7.47
C PHE A 36 -7.76 -1.00 -6.57
N ARG A 37 -8.76 -0.12 -6.53
CA ARG A 37 -8.80 1.05 -5.65
C ARG A 37 -9.72 0.80 -4.47
N THR A 38 -9.29 1.19 -3.28
CA THR A 38 -10.09 1.13 -2.05
C THR A 38 -9.76 2.34 -1.16
N ARG A 39 -10.35 2.40 0.04
CA ARG A 39 -9.91 3.31 1.10
C ARG A 39 -9.42 2.52 2.29
N LEU A 40 -8.24 2.88 2.78
CA LEU A 40 -7.64 2.34 4.00
C LEU A 40 -7.25 3.53 4.89
N MET A 41 -7.69 3.50 6.14
CA MET A 41 -7.52 4.56 7.13
C MET A 41 -7.95 5.93 6.57
N LEU A 42 -9.12 5.97 5.90
CA LEU A 42 -9.70 7.15 5.22
C LEU A 42 -8.86 7.71 4.05
N LYS A 43 -7.76 7.04 3.66
CA LYS A 43 -6.95 7.43 2.51
C LYS A 43 -7.27 6.54 1.32
N GLU A 44 -7.38 7.17 0.16
CA GLU A 44 -7.50 6.41 -1.08
C GLU A 44 -6.22 5.62 -1.33
N THR A 45 -6.37 4.33 -1.59
CA THR A 45 -5.25 3.40 -1.72
C THR A 45 -5.47 2.53 -2.95
N ILE A 46 -4.40 2.37 -3.73
CA ILE A 46 -4.34 1.42 -4.83
C ILE A 46 -3.64 0.17 -4.30
N CYS A 47 -4.31 -0.96 -4.37
CA CYS A 47 -3.75 -2.26 -4.05
C CYS A 47 -3.41 -2.97 -5.35
N MET A 48 -2.22 -3.56 -5.41
CA MET A 48 -1.72 -4.29 -6.57
C MET A 48 -0.87 -5.47 -6.11
N SER A 49 -0.80 -6.52 -6.92
CA SER A 49 0.03 -7.70 -6.65
C SER A 49 0.35 -8.42 -7.95
N GLY A 50 1.48 -9.13 -7.99
CA GLY A 50 2.06 -9.68 -9.21
C GLY A 50 3.50 -9.20 -9.37
N LYS A 51 4.24 -9.83 -10.29
CA LYS A 51 5.66 -9.51 -10.54
C LYS A 51 5.79 -8.11 -11.14
N GLU A 52 4.95 -7.80 -12.12
CA GLU A 52 4.90 -6.52 -12.83
C GLU A 52 4.51 -5.38 -11.88
N ALA A 53 3.60 -5.65 -10.94
CA ALA A 53 3.22 -4.70 -9.90
C ALA A 53 4.39 -4.39 -8.96
N ALA A 54 5.21 -5.40 -8.63
CA ALA A 54 6.40 -5.19 -7.81
C ALA A 54 7.45 -4.35 -8.56
N GLU A 55 7.73 -4.65 -9.83
CA GLU A 55 8.66 -3.88 -10.67
C GLU A 55 8.28 -2.39 -10.69
N VAL A 56 6.99 -2.08 -10.88
CA VAL A 56 6.48 -0.71 -10.86
C VAL A 56 6.54 -0.08 -9.47
N PHE A 57 6.25 -0.83 -8.40
CA PHE A 57 6.27 -0.33 -7.02
C PHE A 57 7.68 0.04 -6.50
N TYR A 58 8.72 -0.56 -7.07
CA TYR A 58 10.11 -0.26 -6.73
C TYR A 58 10.72 0.85 -7.59
N ASP A 59 10.01 1.34 -8.61
CA ASP A 59 10.42 2.48 -9.41
C ASP A 59 10.35 3.79 -8.58
N THR A 60 11.52 4.35 -8.27
CA THR A 60 11.67 5.56 -7.45
C THR A 60 11.25 6.84 -8.16
N GLU A 61 11.12 6.83 -9.49
CA GLU A 61 10.58 7.98 -10.24
C GLU A 61 9.05 8.03 -10.13
N LYS A 62 8.41 6.88 -9.85
CA LYS A 62 6.95 6.74 -9.75
C LYS A 62 6.44 6.71 -8.30
N PHE A 63 7.24 6.24 -7.35
CA PHE A 63 6.83 6.10 -5.95
C PHE A 63 7.82 6.73 -4.96
N GLN A 64 7.27 7.46 -3.98
CA GLN A 64 8.01 7.94 -2.82
C GLN A 64 7.65 7.15 -1.56
N ARG A 65 8.63 6.94 -0.66
CA ARG A 65 8.44 6.24 0.62
C ARG A 65 8.26 7.20 1.80
N LYS A 66 8.66 8.46 1.63
CA LYS A 66 8.48 9.51 2.63
C LYS A 66 6.98 9.71 2.92
N ASP A 67 6.63 9.74 4.19
CA ASP A 67 5.25 9.91 4.70
C ASP A 67 4.23 8.83 4.28
N ALA A 68 4.68 7.74 3.63
CA ALA A 68 3.82 6.64 3.22
C ALA A 68 3.37 5.75 4.39
N ALA A 69 4.26 5.54 5.37
CA ALA A 69 3.95 4.75 6.56
C ALA A 69 3.02 5.52 7.53
N PRO A 70 1.90 4.94 8.00
CA PRO A 70 1.06 5.58 9.00
C PRO A 70 1.82 5.88 10.31
N LYS A 71 1.54 7.04 10.93
CA LYS A 71 2.21 7.47 12.18
C LYS A 71 2.17 6.42 13.30
N ARG A 72 1.10 5.62 13.39
CA ARG A 72 0.98 4.53 14.36
C ARG A 72 2.07 3.48 14.14
N VAL A 73 2.26 3.04 12.90
CA VAL A 73 3.30 2.06 12.52
C VAL A 73 4.70 2.64 12.77
N GLN A 74 4.90 3.93 12.47
CA GLN A 74 6.17 4.60 12.76
C GLN A 74 6.52 4.60 14.25
N LYS A 75 5.53 4.88 15.11
CA LYS A 75 5.75 5.00 16.56
C LYS A 75 5.89 3.65 17.26
N THR A 76 5.23 2.61 16.78
CA THR A 76 5.25 1.29 17.44
C THR A 76 6.23 0.33 16.79
N LEU A 77 6.10 0.08 15.49
CA LEU A 77 6.84 -0.96 14.78
C LEU A 77 8.21 -0.48 14.32
N PHE A 78 8.30 0.75 13.79
CA PHE A 78 9.57 1.30 13.34
C PHE A 78 10.37 1.98 14.45
N LEU A 79 9.73 2.26 15.59
CA LEU A 79 10.21 3.11 16.68
C LEU A 79 10.58 4.52 16.16
N GLN A 80 10.32 5.58 16.91
CA GLN A 80 10.71 6.95 16.51
C GLN A 80 12.25 7.07 16.51
N LYS A 81 12.90 6.62 15.41
CA LYS A 81 14.33 6.69 15.00
C LYS A 81 14.77 5.55 14.05
N GLY A 82 13.86 4.69 13.54
CA GLY A 82 14.23 3.67 12.55
C GLY A 82 14.67 4.26 11.20
N VAL A 83 15.68 3.63 10.56
CA VAL A 83 16.33 4.03 9.28
C VAL A 83 15.34 4.39 8.15
N GLN A 84 14.09 3.91 8.20
CA GLN A 84 13.02 4.26 7.25
C GLN A 84 12.53 5.72 7.33
N THR A 85 12.95 6.50 8.34
CA THR A 85 12.59 7.92 8.50
C THR A 85 13.71 8.90 8.10
N LEU A 86 14.90 8.39 7.74
CA LEU A 86 16.01 9.24 7.32
C LEU A 86 15.78 9.68 5.87
N ASN A 87 15.66 11.00 5.67
CA ASN A 87 15.62 11.63 4.34
C ASN A 87 16.85 11.17 3.53
N ASN A 88 16.60 10.35 2.51
CA ASN A 88 17.22 10.22 1.18
C ASN A 88 18.63 10.79 0.85
N SER A 89 19.55 10.97 1.79
CA SER A 89 20.92 11.47 1.51
C SER A 89 22.03 10.47 1.87
N ALA A 90 21.71 9.19 2.03
CA ALA A 90 22.71 8.18 2.39
C ALA A 90 22.59 6.87 1.59
N TYR A 91 22.26 6.95 0.30
CA TYR A 91 22.38 5.81 -0.61
C TYR A 91 23.53 6.02 -1.60
N ARG A 92 24.73 5.60 -1.18
CA ARG A 92 25.82 5.04 -2.02
C ARG A 92 26.90 4.45 -1.12
N GLN A 93 26.94 3.12 -1.04
CA GLN A 93 28.16 2.31 -1.09
C GLN A 93 27.84 1.08 -1.94
#